data_AF-A0A359CN28-F1
#
_entry.id   AF-A0A359CN28-F1
#
_cell.length_a   1.000
_cell.length_b   1.000
_cell.length_c   1.000
_cell.angle_alpha   90.00
_cell.angle_beta   90.00
_cell.angle_gamma   90.00
#
_symmetry.space_group_name_H-M   'P 1'
#
loop_
_entity.id
_entity.type
_entity.pdbx_description
1 polymer ?
#
loop_
_entity_poly.entity_id
_entity_poly.type
_entity_poly.pdbx_seq_one_letter_code
_entity_poly.pdbx_strand_id
1 'polypeptide(L)'
;MFSNVKKDIMFERHFESKTNLSKKLDDNIKFIKSIFEGSNDIVYREFKIGGLDGRRAFLFYVDGMADKILLDNFVITPLMLTARIVKPDYEEIKNRLLEAAQFTAISSSDFKEIKTVEEAIIAALSGDSTLIIDESDSAF
;
A
#
# COMPACT_ATOMS: atom_id res chain seq x y z
N MET A 1 -42.36 1.87 -21.78
CA MET A 1 -41.17 2.11 -22.62
C MET A 1 -39.96 2.14 -21.70
N PHE A 2 -39.02 1.25 -21.96
CA PHE A 2 -37.66 1.10 -21.43
C PHE A 2 -36.97 2.45 -21.13
N SER A 3 -36.06 2.63 -20.17
CA SER A 3 -35.29 1.71 -19.34
C SER A 3 -34.53 2.54 -18.29
N ASN A 4 -34.33 1.94 -17.10
CA ASN A 4 -33.37 2.31 -16.08
C ASN A 4 -32.02 2.76 -16.67
N VAL A 5 -31.69 4.04 -16.51
CA VAL A 5 -30.32 4.50 -16.67
C VAL A 5 -29.56 4.12 -15.41
N LYS A 6 -28.94 2.93 -15.50
CA LYS A 6 -27.76 2.44 -14.81
C LYS A 6 -27.50 2.98 -13.41
N LYS A 7 -27.97 2.19 -12.46
CA LYS A 7 -27.58 2.16 -11.06
C LYS A 7 -26.23 1.43 -10.88
N ASP A 8 -25.25 1.71 -11.74
CA ASP A 8 -23.98 0.97 -11.84
C ASP A 8 -22.77 1.85 -11.50
N ILE A 9 -22.80 2.53 -10.34
CA ILE A 9 -21.57 3.04 -9.72
C ILE A 9 -21.65 2.79 -8.21
N MET A 10 -21.58 1.51 -7.82
CA MET A 10 -21.14 1.11 -6.48
C MET A 10 -20.29 -0.14 -6.64
N PHE A 11 -18.98 0.02 -6.54
CA PHE A 11 -18.02 -1.09 -6.49
C PHE A 11 -18.01 -1.69 -5.08
N GLU A 12 -19.12 -2.29 -4.64
CA GLU A 12 -19.11 -3.12 -3.43
C GLU A 12 -18.59 -4.52 -3.81
N ARG A 13 -17.26 -4.65 -3.98
CA ARG A 13 -16.62 -5.97 -3.92
C ARG A 13 -16.67 -6.43 -2.46
N HIS A 14 -17.67 -7.24 -2.12
CA HIS A 14 -17.67 -7.98 -0.86
C HIS A 14 -16.70 -9.15 -0.98
N PHE A 15 -15.59 -9.07 -0.26
CA PHE A 15 -14.70 -10.20 -0.10
C PHE A 15 -15.27 -11.15 0.97
N GLU A 16 -15.73 -12.32 0.54
CA GLU A 16 -16.24 -13.36 1.47
C GLU A 16 -15.11 -14.08 2.22
N SER A 17 -13.88 -14.05 1.68
CA SER A 17 -12.68 -14.62 2.29
C SER A 17 -11.77 -13.53 2.84
N LYS A 18 -11.14 -13.80 3.98
CA LYS A 18 -10.01 -13.02 4.50
C LYS A 18 -8.72 -13.80 4.29
N THR A 19 -7.87 -13.31 3.39
CA THR A 19 -6.56 -13.89 3.10
C THR A 19 -5.51 -13.09 3.84
N ASN A 20 -4.79 -13.74 4.74
CA ASN A 20 -3.66 -13.10 5.44
C ASN A 20 -2.57 -12.69 4.44
N LEU A 21 -1.93 -11.55 4.70
CA LEU A 21 -0.77 -11.13 3.94
C LEU A 21 0.36 -12.17 4.06
N SER A 22 0.90 -12.56 2.91
CA SER A 22 2.06 -13.44 2.85
C SER A 22 3.32 -12.69 3.29
N LYS A 23 4.21 -13.38 4.01
CA LYS A 23 5.56 -12.87 4.28
C LYS A 23 6.44 -12.81 3.04
N LYS A 24 6.03 -13.43 1.92
CA LYS A 24 6.72 -13.30 0.64
C LYS A 24 6.03 -12.22 -0.18
N LEU A 25 6.72 -11.10 -0.39
CA LEU A 25 6.13 -9.95 -1.10
C LEU A 25 5.58 -10.32 -2.49
N ASP A 26 6.24 -11.23 -3.20
CA ASP A 26 5.84 -11.64 -4.54
C ASP A 26 4.47 -12.34 -4.58
N ASP A 27 4.09 -13.05 -3.53
CA ASP A 27 2.77 -13.69 -3.43
C ASP A 27 1.66 -12.62 -3.34
N ASN A 28 1.90 -11.57 -2.53
CA ASN A 28 0.98 -10.45 -2.37
C ASN A 28 0.88 -9.64 -3.68
N ILE A 29 2.02 -9.32 -4.30
CA ILE A 29 2.06 -8.59 -5.58
C ILE A 29 1.27 -9.34 -6.64
N LYS A 30 1.50 -10.66 -6.78
CA LYS A 30 0.81 -11.49 -7.77
C LYS A 30 -0.70 -11.48 -7.55
N PHE A 31 -1.15 -11.65 -6.31
CA PHE A 31 -2.57 -11.61 -5.98
C PHE A 31 -3.17 -10.24 -6.29
N ILE A 32 -2.58 -9.16 -5.79
CA ILE A 32 -3.08 -7.79 -6.00
C ILE A 32 -3.14 -7.42 -7.48
N LYS A 33 -2.10 -7.72 -8.26
CA LYS A 33 -2.10 -7.47 -9.70
C LYS A 33 -3.16 -8.30 -10.44
N SER A 34 -3.46 -9.51 -9.99
CA SER A 34 -4.56 -10.31 -10.58
C SER A 34 -5.95 -9.72 -10.32
N ILE A 35 -6.15 -9.11 -9.15
CA ILE A 35 -7.43 -8.49 -8.78
C ILE A 35 -7.75 -7.26 -9.64
N PHE A 36 -6.71 -6.54 -10.05
CA PHE A 36 -6.76 -5.30 -10.83
C PHE A 36 -6.35 -5.50 -12.29
N GLU A 37 -6.30 -6.74 -12.77
CA GLU A 37 -5.95 -7.05 -14.15
C GLU A 37 -6.89 -6.30 -15.12
N GLY A 38 -6.31 -5.59 -16.08
CA GLY A 38 -7.04 -4.75 -17.03
C GLY A 38 -7.42 -3.35 -16.54
N SER A 39 -7.12 -2.99 -15.30
CA SER A 39 -7.24 -1.61 -14.81
C SER A 39 -5.96 -0.82 -15.09
N ASN A 40 -6.13 0.39 -15.62
CA ASN A 40 -5.05 1.37 -15.77
C ASN A 40 -5.06 2.42 -14.65
N ASP A 41 -6.04 2.35 -13.75
CA ASP A 41 -6.24 3.32 -12.69
C ASP A 41 -5.43 2.99 -11.43
N ILE A 42 -4.69 1.88 -11.40
CA ILE A 42 -3.84 1.51 -10.27
C ILE A 42 -2.39 1.79 -10.59
N VAL A 43 -1.75 2.57 -9.72
CA VAL A 43 -0.30 2.77 -9.76
C VAL A 43 0.36 1.75 -8.86
N TYR A 44 1.41 1.11 -9.38
CA TYR A 44 2.25 0.18 -8.64
C TYR A 44 3.68 0.71 -8.56
N ARG A 45 4.28 0.68 -7.37
CA ARG A 45 5.68 1.04 -7.16
C ARG A 45 6.38 -0.02 -6.33
N GLU A 46 7.51 -0.50 -6.82
CA GLU A 46 8.40 -1.40 -6.10
C GLU A 46 9.71 -0.69 -5.80
N PHE A 47 10.18 -0.75 -4.56
CA PHE A 47 11.42 -0.11 -4.12
C PHE A 47 12.07 -0.86 -2.96
N LYS A 48 13.27 -0.44 -2.57
CA LYS A 48 13.97 -0.96 -1.39
C LYS A 48 14.08 0.08 -0.30
N ILE A 49 13.70 -0.30 0.92
CA ILE A 49 13.82 0.48 2.14
C ILE A 49 15.19 0.19 2.77
N GLY A 50 15.99 1.23 2.99
CA GLY A 50 17.33 1.07 3.56
C GLY A 50 18.48 1.00 2.54
N GLY A 51 18.25 1.39 1.28
CA GLY A 51 19.26 1.37 0.21
C GLY A 51 19.34 0.05 -0.58
N LEU A 52 20.47 -0.18 -1.25
CA LEU A 52 20.66 -1.30 -2.21
C LEU A 52 20.48 -2.69 -1.58
N ASP A 53 20.96 -2.88 -0.36
CA ASP A 53 20.79 -4.11 0.44
C ASP A 53 19.55 -4.06 1.37
N GLY A 54 18.69 -3.08 1.10
CA GLY A 54 17.46 -2.84 1.83
C GLY A 54 16.38 -3.89 1.63
N ARG A 55 15.31 -3.76 2.40
CA ARG A 55 14.13 -4.62 2.35
C ARG A 55 13.21 -4.19 1.21
N ARG A 56 12.72 -5.14 0.41
CA ARG A 56 11.77 -4.82 -0.66
C ARG A 56 10.45 -4.33 -0.07
N ALA A 57 9.83 -3.39 -0.76
CA ALA A 57 8.51 -2.88 -0.45
C ALA A 57 7.71 -2.68 -1.74
N PHE A 58 6.40 -2.82 -1.62
CA PHE A 58 5.43 -2.65 -2.68
C PHE A 58 4.37 -1.65 -2.24
N LEU A 59 4.21 -0.61 -3.02
CA LEU A 59 3.22 0.44 -2.81
C LEU A 59 2.23 0.44 -3.96
N PHE A 60 0.94 0.50 -3.64
CA PHE A 60 -0.10 0.66 -4.64
C PHE A 60 -1.20 1.59 -4.17
N TYR A 61 -1.82 2.28 -5.12
CA TYR A 61 -2.88 3.25 -4.89
C TYR A 61 -3.64 3.54 -6.19
N VAL A 62 -4.83 4.12 -6.09
CA VAL A 62 -5.61 4.57 -7.25
C VAL A 62 -5.06 5.90 -7.78
N ASP A 63 -4.82 5.99 -9.08
CA ASP A 63 -4.32 7.19 -9.73
C ASP A 63 -5.31 8.36 -9.57
N GLY A 64 -4.77 9.54 -9.27
CA GLY A 64 -5.56 10.74 -9.00
C GLY A 64 -6.22 10.81 -7.61
N MET A 65 -6.18 9.74 -6.80
CA MET A 65 -6.68 9.77 -5.41
C MET A 65 -5.59 10.05 -4.37
N ALA A 66 -4.35 9.63 -4.64
CA ALA A 66 -3.21 9.90 -3.76
C ALA A 66 -2.45 11.18 -4.14
N ASP A 67 -2.00 11.94 -3.13
CA ASP A 67 -1.05 13.05 -3.33
C ASP A 67 0.35 12.47 -3.59
N LYS A 68 0.70 12.37 -4.87
CA LYS A 68 1.99 11.82 -5.33
C LYS A 68 3.19 12.58 -4.78
N ILE A 69 3.08 13.91 -4.63
CA ILE A 69 4.18 14.75 -4.15
C ILE A 69 4.42 14.45 -2.68
N LEU A 70 3.36 14.35 -1.90
CA LEU A 70 3.45 14.03 -0.48
C LEU A 70 4.03 12.62 -0.28
N LEU A 71 3.52 11.64 -1.03
CA LEU A 71 3.96 10.25 -0.97
C LEU A 71 5.45 10.10 -1.34
N ASP A 72 5.89 10.76 -2.41
CA ASP A 72 7.28 10.67 -2.86
C ASP A 72 8.24 11.36 -1.89
N ASN A 73 7.91 12.57 -1.43
CA ASN A 73 8.83 13.37 -0.61
C ASN A 73 8.88 12.94 0.86
N PHE A 74 7.77 12.46 1.42
CA PHE A 74 7.66 12.21 2.85
C PHE A 74 7.58 10.73 3.21
N VAL A 75 7.27 9.84 2.27
CA VAL A 75 7.21 8.39 2.53
C VAL A 75 8.31 7.67 1.76
N ILE A 76 8.27 7.68 0.42
CA ILE A 76 9.16 6.85 -0.40
C ILE A 76 10.62 7.29 -0.26
N THR A 77 10.90 8.57 -0.50
CA THR A 77 12.27 9.10 -0.49
C THR A 77 12.94 8.93 0.88
N PRO A 78 12.29 9.27 2.02
CA PRO A 78 12.87 9.06 3.35
C PRO A 78 13.16 7.59 3.69
N LEU A 79 12.31 6.66 3.23
CA LEU A 79 12.52 5.22 3.41
C LEU A 79 13.69 4.70 2.56
N MET A 80 13.81 5.19 1.32
CA MET A 80 14.89 4.80 0.40
C MET A 80 16.25 5.34 0.80
N LEU A 81 16.34 6.64 1.13
CA LEU A 81 17.60 7.38 1.36
C LEU A 81 18.34 6.98 2.64
N THR A 82 17.80 6.06 3.40
CA THR A 82 18.47 5.60 4.62
C THR A 82 19.51 4.56 4.24
N ALA A 83 20.66 5.00 3.75
CA ALA A 83 21.79 4.12 3.48
C ALA A 83 22.22 3.46 4.80
N ARG A 84 22.11 2.13 4.87
CA ARG A 84 22.45 1.36 6.07
C ARG A 84 23.44 0.27 5.73
N ILE A 85 24.33 -0.02 6.68
CA ILE A 85 25.29 -1.13 6.62
C ILE A 85 24.56 -2.48 6.79
N VAL A 86 23.37 -2.45 7.42
CA VAL A 86 22.55 -3.63 7.72
C VAL A 86 21.13 -3.40 7.24
N LYS A 87 20.51 -4.45 6.67
CA LYS A 87 19.10 -4.47 6.28
C LYS A 87 18.21 -4.08 7.49
N PRO A 88 17.33 -3.06 7.37
CA PRO A 88 16.44 -2.70 8.46
C PRO A 88 15.44 -3.82 8.76
N ASP A 89 15.18 -4.03 10.05
CA ASP A 89 14.07 -4.89 10.48
C ASP A 89 12.72 -4.20 10.29
N TYR A 90 11.64 -4.97 10.42
CA TYR A 90 10.29 -4.47 10.17
C TYR A 90 9.85 -3.42 11.20
N GLU A 91 10.19 -3.60 12.48
CA GLU A 91 9.77 -2.68 13.54
C GLU A 91 10.46 -1.32 13.41
N GLU A 92 11.73 -1.31 13.00
CA GLU A 92 12.43 -0.07 12.68
C GLU A 92 11.76 0.67 11.52
N ILE A 93 11.38 -0.02 10.45
CA ILE A 93 10.69 0.60 9.31
C ILE A 93 9.33 1.16 9.76
N LYS A 94 8.56 0.39 10.52
CA LYS A 94 7.26 0.79 11.07
C LYS A 94 7.38 2.05 11.94
N ASN A 95 8.35 2.09 12.85
CA ASN A 95 8.56 3.27 13.70
C ASN A 95 8.88 4.52 12.87
N ARG A 96 9.69 4.38 11.82
CA ARG A 96 10.01 5.50 10.93
C ARG A 96 8.83 5.97 10.08
N LEU A 97 7.98 5.05 9.65
CA LEU A 97 6.71 5.38 8.99
C LEU A 97 5.80 6.17 9.94
N LEU A 98 5.68 5.73 11.20
CA LEU A 98 4.91 6.42 12.22
C LEU A 98 5.48 7.81 12.53
N GLU A 99 6.79 7.97 12.57
CA GLU A 99 7.45 9.28 12.71
C GLU A 99 7.13 10.17 11.50
N ALA A 100 7.30 9.66 10.28
CA ALA A 100 7.02 10.41 9.05
C ALA A 100 5.55 10.88 8.96
N ALA A 101 4.60 10.03 9.39
CA ALA A 101 3.19 10.39 9.49
C ALA A 101 2.96 11.56 10.46
N GLN A 102 3.62 11.55 11.63
CA GLN A 102 3.53 12.65 12.60
C GLN A 102 4.08 13.98 12.05
N PHE A 103 5.17 13.94 11.27
CA PHE A 103 5.78 15.14 10.69
C PHE A 103 5.00 15.75 9.52
N THR A 104 4.10 14.99 8.88
CA THR A 104 3.34 15.41 7.69
C THR A 104 1.94 15.93 7.99
N ALA A 105 1.56 16.04 9.26
CA ALA A 105 0.19 16.32 9.70
C ALA A 105 -0.85 15.27 9.23
N ILE A 106 -0.38 14.08 8.81
CA ILE A 106 -1.21 12.90 8.66
C ILE A 106 -1.63 12.51 10.09
N SER A 107 -2.93 12.48 10.35
CA SER A 107 -3.41 12.10 11.67
C SER A 107 -3.01 10.65 11.94
N SER A 108 -2.71 10.31 13.20
CA SER A 108 -2.53 8.91 13.62
C SER A 108 -3.73 8.00 13.26
N SER A 109 -4.90 8.57 12.94
CA SER A 109 -6.07 7.86 12.42
C SER A 109 -5.93 7.37 10.98
N ASP A 110 -5.02 7.95 10.20
CA ASP A 110 -4.87 7.72 8.76
C ASP A 110 -3.74 6.70 8.48
N PHE A 111 -2.93 6.39 9.50
CA PHE A 111 -1.93 5.31 9.45
C PHE A 111 -2.50 4.07 10.13
N LYS A 112 -2.85 3.04 9.34
CA LYS A 112 -3.46 1.81 9.85
C LYS A 112 -2.66 0.60 9.45
N GLU A 113 -2.29 -0.20 10.45
CA GLU A 113 -1.73 -1.53 10.17
C GLU A 113 -2.86 -2.50 9.84
N ILE A 114 -2.77 -3.15 8.68
CA ILE A 114 -3.76 -4.11 8.17
C ILE A 114 -3.12 -5.48 7.95
N LYS A 115 -3.91 -6.55 8.11
CA LYS A 115 -3.41 -7.94 8.13
C LYS A 115 -3.84 -8.78 6.94
N THR A 116 -4.80 -8.30 6.17
CA THR A 116 -5.37 -9.06 5.05
C THR A 116 -5.22 -8.33 3.72
N VAL A 117 -5.12 -9.11 2.65
CA VAL A 117 -4.97 -8.57 1.29
C VAL A 117 -6.24 -7.83 0.86
N GLU A 118 -7.40 -8.27 1.35
CA GLU A 118 -8.69 -7.66 1.06
C GLU A 118 -8.85 -6.29 1.71
N GLU A 119 -8.41 -6.13 2.97
CA GLU A 119 -8.36 -4.81 3.63
C GLU A 119 -7.43 -3.86 2.87
N ALA A 120 -6.29 -4.36 2.37
CA ALA A 120 -5.34 -3.58 1.56
C ALA A 120 -5.98 -3.09 0.25
N ILE A 121 -6.73 -3.97 -0.43
CA ILE A 121 -7.44 -3.61 -1.66
C ILE A 121 -8.55 -2.58 -1.38
N ILE A 122 -9.32 -2.77 -0.31
CA ILE A 122 -10.40 -1.85 0.07
C ILE A 122 -9.84 -0.47 0.43
N ALA A 123 -8.73 -0.41 1.16
CA ALA A 123 -8.06 0.85 1.51
C ALA A 123 -7.68 1.62 0.24
N ALA A 124 -6.99 0.96 -0.70
CA ALA A 124 -6.61 1.58 -1.98
C ALA A 124 -7.82 2.08 -2.78
N LEU A 125 -8.89 1.28 -2.86
CA LEU A 125 -10.14 1.67 -3.54
C LEU A 125 -10.89 2.81 -2.85
N SER A 126 -10.63 3.02 -1.56
CA SER A 126 -11.19 4.12 -0.76
C SER A 126 -10.37 5.40 -0.85
N GLY A 127 -9.25 5.38 -1.59
CA GLY A 127 -8.37 6.52 -1.82
C GLY A 127 -7.09 6.52 -0.99
N ASP A 128 -6.90 5.54 -0.12
CA ASP A 128 -5.67 5.41 0.65
C ASP A 128 -4.53 4.87 -0.24
N SER A 129 -3.30 5.03 0.23
CA SER A 129 -2.14 4.36 -0.35
C SER A 129 -1.76 3.18 0.52
N THR A 130 -1.43 2.04 -0.10
CA THR A 130 -1.10 0.83 0.66
C THR A 130 0.32 0.37 0.41
N LEU A 131 1.10 0.23 1.49
CA LEU A 131 2.49 -0.18 1.53
C LEU A 131 2.64 -1.56 2.17
N ILE A 132 3.16 -2.53 1.42
CA ILE A 132 3.50 -3.87 1.89
C ILE A 132 5.01 -4.02 1.94
N ILE A 133 5.52 -4.59 3.03
CA ILE A 133 6.95 -4.76 3.25
C ILE A 133 7.29 -6.26 3.26
N ASP A 134 8.35 -6.64 2.55
CA ASP A 134 8.77 -8.04 2.45
C ASP A 134 9.16 -8.64 3.81
N GLU A 135 8.95 -9.94 3.98
CA GLU A 135 9.09 -10.69 5.24
C GLU A 135 8.20 -10.21 6.41
N SER A 136 7.16 -9.42 6.13
CA SER A 136 6.11 -9.02 7.08
C SER A 136 4.74 -9.61 6.70
N ASP A 137 3.89 -9.82 7.70
CA ASP A 137 2.49 -10.25 7.54
C ASP A 137 1.50 -9.09 7.74
N SER A 138 1.96 -7.87 7.47
CA SER A 138 1.20 -6.62 7.60
C SER A 138 1.43 -5.68 6.41
N ALA A 139 0.50 -4.76 6.23
CA ALA A 139 0.63 -3.59 5.38
C ALA A 139 0.22 -2.32 6.14
N PHE A 140 0.54 -1.17 5.55
CA PHE A 140 0.23 0.17 6.05
C PHE A 140 -0.50 0.99 5.00
#